data_AF-A0A7I8VFE0-F1
#
_entry.id   AF-A0A7I8VFE0-F1
#
_cell.length_a   1.000
_cell.length_b   1.000
_cell.length_c   1.000
_cell.angle_alpha   90.00
_cell.angle_beta   90.00
_cell.angle_gamma   90.00
#
_symmetry.space_group_name_H-M   'P 1'
#
loop_
_entity.id
_entity.type
_entity.pdbx_description
1 polymer ?
#
loop_
_entity_poly.entity_id
_entity_poly.type
_entity_poly.pdbx_seq_one_letter_code
_entity_poly.pdbx_strand_id
1 'polypeptide(L)'
;MLSTVLHMVMYEECRNQWSMSRPLLVLVLLQPECWTNLRTQMEQQQPESKRVSMSRCFDNLMEGIERNLLVKNRDRFTQNLSVFRRDVTEVLRGGANRPAVRENEANGAPGEALDMMS
;
A
#
# COMPACT_ATOMS: atom_id res chain seq x y z
N MET A 1 -19.96 3.72 3.61
CA MET A 1 -20.05 2.48 2.80
C MET A 1 -18.79 2.30 1.95
N LEU A 2 -18.47 3.17 0.97
CA LEU A 2 -17.28 3.03 0.10
C LEU A 2 -15.93 3.01 0.85
N SER A 3 -15.75 3.89 1.83
CA SER A 3 -14.57 3.89 2.72
C SER A 3 -14.43 2.58 3.50
N THR A 4 -15.54 2.02 3.99
CA THR A 4 -15.57 0.74 4.71
C THR A 4 -15.18 -0.43 3.80
N VAL A 5 -15.66 -0.44 2.55
CA VAL A 5 -15.31 -1.48 1.56
C VAL A 5 -13.85 -1.36 1.13
N LEU A 6 -13.33 -0.14 0.94
CA LEU A 6 -11.91 0.08 0.60
C LEU A 6 -10.99 -0.35 1.76
N HIS A 7 -11.36 -0.04 3.01
CA HIS A 7 -10.64 -0.54 4.18
C HIS A 7 -10.70 -2.07 4.29
N MET A 8 -11.85 -2.70 4.09
CA MET A 8 -11.93 -4.18 4.06
C MET A 8 -11.03 -4.78 2.97
N VAL A 9 -11.00 -4.20 1.78
CA VAL A 9 -10.13 -4.62 0.66
C VAL A 9 -8.64 -4.39 0.93
N MET A 10 -8.30 -3.35 1.69
CA MET A 10 -6.92 -3.02 2.04
C MET A 10 -6.37 -3.83 3.23
N TYR A 11 -7.23 -4.23 4.18
CA TYR A 11 -6.82 -4.81 5.48
C TYR A 11 -7.19 -6.28 5.68
N GLU A 12 -8.16 -6.85 4.94
CA GLU A 12 -8.47 -8.28 5.08
C GLU A 12 -7.62 -9.15 4.16
N GLU A 13 -6.88 -10.10 4.73
CA GLU A 13 -6.35 -11.27 4.03
C GLU A 13 -7.47 -12.29 3.76
N CYS A 14 -8.61 -11.86 3.21
CA CYS A 14 -9.65 -12.80 2.87
C CYS A 14 -9.22 -13.64 1.66
N ARG A 15 -9.32 -14.98 1.80
CA ARG A 15 -9.15 -16.00 0.76
C ARG A 15 -9.99 -15.78 -0.52
N ASN A 16 -10.78 -14.69 -0.60
CA ASN A 16 -11.63 -14.29 -1.72
C ASN A 16 -11.27 -12.89 -2.29
N GLN A 17 -9.99 -12.60 -2.56
CA GLN A 17 -9.53 -11.33 -3.17
C GLN A 17 -10.31 -10.94 -4.45
N TRP A 18 -10.88 -11.93 -5.14
CA TRP A 18 -11.70 -11.79 -6.34
C TRP A 18 -13.12 -11.26 -6.07
N SER A 19 -13.74 -11.64 -4.94
CA SER A 19 -15.17 -11.38 -4.71
C SER A 19 -15.47 -9.93 -4.34
N MET A 20 -14.51 -9.21 -3.76
CA MET A 20 -14.69 -7.81 -3.34
C MET A 20 -14.30 -6.77 -4.40
N SER A 21 -13.50 -7.16 -5.41
CA SER A 21 -13.14 -6.27 -6.53
C SER A 21 -14.36 -5.87 -7.38
N ARG A 22 -15.25 -6.83 -7.65
CA ARG A 22 -16.47 -6.65 -8.44
C ARG A 22 -17.47 -5.68 -7.81
N PRO A 23 -17.88 -5.81 -6.53
CA PRO A 23 -18.75 -4.83 -5.89
C PRO A 23 -18.08 -3.46 -5.76
N LEU A 24 -16.76 -3.41 -5.53
CA LEU A 24 -16.04 -2.13 -5.49
C LEU A 24 -16.07 -1.40 -6.83
N LEU A 25 -15.84 -2.10 -7.96
CA LEU A 25 -15.95 -1.49 -9.30
C LEU A 25 -17.35 -0.93 -9.54
N VAL A 26 -18.41 -1.68 -9.20
CA VAL A 26 -19.79 -1.22 -9.34
C VAL A 26 -20.02 0.07 -8.54
N LEU A 27 -19.53 0.13 -7.30
CA LEU A 27 -19.69 1.31 -6.45
C LEU A 27 -18.91 2.53 -6.97
N VAL A 28 -17.68 2.32 -7.46
CA VAL A 28 -16.86 3.40 -8.04
C VAL A 28 -17.51 3.98 -9.30
N LEU A 29 -18.10 3.14 -10.14
CA LEU A 29 -18.79 3.59 -11.36
C LEU A 29 -20.15 4.24 -11.07
N LEU A 30 -20.88 3.76 -10.07
CA LEU A 30 -22.21 4.28 -9.72
C LEU A 30 -22.14 5.59 -8.92
N GLN A 31 -21.06 5.79 -8.16
CA GLN A 31 -20.92 6.93 -7.24
C GLN A 31 -19.58 7.67 -7.44
N PRO A 32 -19.36 8.31 -8.60
CA PRO A 32 -18.10 8.97 -8.93
C PRO A 32 -17.75 10.13 -7.98
N GLU A 33 -18.75 10.87 -7.50
CA GLU A 33 -18.54 11.95 -6.54
C GLU A 33 -18.05 11.42 -5.18
N CYS A 34 -18.64 10.33 -4.69
CA CYS A 34 -18.21 9.70 -3.46
C CYS A 34 -16.78 9.14 -3.58
N TRP A 35 -16.40 8.63 -4.75
CA TRP A 35 -15.04 8.16 -5.02
C TRP A 35 -14.02 9.30 -5.00
N THR A 36 -14.31 10.43 -5.66
CA THR A 36 -13.44 11.62 -5.65
C THR A 36 -13.26 12.17 -4.24
N ASN A 37 -14.34 12.22 -3.46
CA ASN A 37 -14.29 12.66 -2.07
C ASN A 37 -13.44 11.72 -1.20
N LEU A 38 -13.59 10.41 -1.39
CA LEU A 38 -12.77 9.41 -0.69
C LEU A 38 -11.29 9.54 -1.01
N ARG A 39 -10.94 9.70 -2.29
CA ARG A 39 -9.56 9.95 -2.74
C ARG A 39 -8.99 11.19 -2.05
N THR A 40 -9.70 12.31 -2.15
CA THR A 40 -9.28 13.59 -1.55
C THR A 40 -9.05 13.45 -0.04
N GLN A 41 -9.96 12.76 0.65
CA GLN A 41 -9.85 12.52 2.09
C GLN A 41 -8.61 11.68 2.44
N MET A 42 -8.39 10.57 1.72
CA MET A 42 -7.24 9.68 1.97
C MET A 42 -5.91 10.36 1.67
N GLU A 43 -5.84 11.18 0.62
CA GLU A 43 -4.67 12.00 0.29
C GLU A 43 -4.40 13.04 1.38
N GLN A 44 -5.42 13.79 1.81
CA GLN A 44 -5.26 14.83 2.84
C GLN A 44 -4.82 14.26 4.20
N GLN A 45 -5.21 13.02 4.52
CA GLN A 45 -4.77 12.29 5.70
C GLN A 45 -3.28 11.90 5.65
N GLN A 46 -2.64 11.93 4.49
CA GLN A 46 -1.20 11.67 4.38
C GLN A 46 -0.37 12.94 4.62
N PRO A 47 0.86 12.80 5.15
CA PRO A 47 1.88 13.85 5.11
C PRO A 47 2.11 14.34 3.68
N GLU A 48 2.46 15.62 3.52
CA GLU A 48 2.60 16.28 2.21
C GLU A 48 3.54 15.53 1.25
N SER A 49 4.66 15.01 1.76
CA SER A 49 5.62 14.19 1.00
C SER A 49 5.05 12.89 0.42
N LYS A 50 3.95 12.39 0.99
CA LYS A 50 3.29 11.13 0.59
C LYS A 50 2.00 11.35 -0.19
N ARG A 51 1.45 12.56 -0.21
CA ARG A 51 0.18 12.86 -0.90
C ARG A 51 0.25 12.54 -2.39
N VAL A 52 1.34 12.92 -3.06
CA VAL A 52 1.54 12.64 -4.49
C VAL A 52 1.58 11.14 -4.75
N SER A 53 2.28 10.36 -3.91
CA SER A 53 2.34 8.91 -4.04
C SER A 53 0.98 8.25 -3.80
N MET A 54 0.23 8.71 -2.79
CA MET A 54 -1.15 8.24 -2.56
C MET A 54 -2.06 8.56 -3.74
N SER A 55 -1.95 9.77 -4.29
CA SER A 55 -2.72 10.21 -5.46
C SER A 55 -2.45 9.31 -6.68
N ARG A 56 -1.17 9.02 -6.94
CA ARG A 56 -0.76 8.10 -8.02
C ARG A 56 -1.32 6.69 -7.84
N CYS A 57 -1.46 6.20 -6.59
CA CYS A 57 -2.10 4.91 -6.35
C CYS A 57 -3.53 4.91 -6.89
N PHE A 58 -4.32 5.94 -6.59
CA PHE A 58 -5.70 6.06 -7.10
C PHE A 58 -5.76 6.23 -8.63
N ASP A 59 -4.79 6.91 -9.24
CA ASP A 59 -4.70 7.01 -10.71
C ASP A 59 -4.47 5.63 -11.34
N ASN A 60 -3.49 4.88 -10.83
CA ASN A 60 -3.18 3.53 -11.29
C ASN A 60 -4.36 2.58 -11.10
N LEU A 61 -5.13 2.73 -10.02
CA LEU A 61 -6.33 1.93 -9.79
C LEU A 61 -7.36 2.11 -10.92
N MET A 62 -7.52 3.34 -11.40
CA MET A 62 -8.50 3.71 -12.43
C MET A 62 -7.95 3.65 -13.86
N GLU A 63 -6.67 3.34 -14.04
CA GLU A 63 -6.03 3.32 -15.35
C GLU A 63 -6.68 2.27 -16.28
N GLY A 64 -7.17 2.72 -17.43
CA GLY A 64 -7.83 1.87 -18.41
C GLY A 64 -9.19 1.32 -17.98
N ILE A 65 -9.80 1.87 -16.92
CA ILE A 65 -11.14 1.51 -16.47
C ILE A 65 -12.20 2.33 -17.21
N GLU A 66 -13.13 1.63 -17.84
CA GLU A 66 -14.24 2.23 -18.57
C GLU A 66 -15.51 2.27 -17.72
N ARG A 67 -16.52 3.06 -18.13
CA ARG A 67 -17.84 3.12 -17.48
C ARG A 67 -18.75 1.96 -17.89
N ASN A 68 -18.29 0.72 -17.73
CA ASN A 68 -19.07 -0.48 -18.02
C ASN A 68 -18.67 -1.66 -17.10
N LEU A 69 -19.48 -2.73 -17.10
CA LEU A 69 -19.26 -3.91 -16.26
C LEU A 69 -18.84 -5.15 -17.08
N LEU A 70 -18.25 -4.94 -18.26
CA LEU A 70 -17.80 -6.03 -19.12
C LEU A 70 -16.71 -6.86 -18.43
N VAL A 71 -16.59 -8.14 -18.80
CA VAL A 71 -15.58 -9.07 -18.25
C VAL A 71 -14.17 -8.45 -18.29
N LYS A 72 -13.76 -7.93 -19.46
CA LYS A 72 -12.45 -7.30 -19.66
C LYS A 72 -12.19 -6.13 -18.69
N ASN A 73 -13.20 -5.28 -18.47
CA ASN A 73 -13.08 -4.12 -17.59
C ASN A 73 -13.01 -4.54 -16.11
N ARG A 74 -13.79 -5.56 -15.73
CA ARG A 74 -13.72 -6.19 -14.40
C ARG A 74 -12.35 -6.79 -14.12
N ASP A 75 -11.81 -7.55 -15.08
CA ASP A 75 -10.50 -8.19 -14.93
C ASP A 75 -9.38 -7.15 -14.83
N ARG A 76 -9.46 -6.08 -15.62
CA ARG A 76 -8.53 -4.93 -15.51
C ARG A 76 -8.59 -4.30 -14.12
N PHE A 77 -9.79 -4.03 -13.60
CA PHE A 77 -9.95 -3.46 -12.26
C PHE A 77 -9.36 -4.36 -11.18
N THR A 78 -9.59 -5.68 -11.25
CA THR A 78 -9.02 -6.64 -10.31
C THR A 78 -7.48 -6.64 -10.36
N GLN A 79 -6.87 -6.52 -11.54
CA GLN A 79 -5.42 -6.39 -11.69
C GLN A 79 -4.90 -5.09 -11.06
N ASN A 80 -5.51 -3.96 -11.42
CA ASN A 80 -5.12 -2.65 -10.90
C ASN A 80 -5.26 -2.60 -9.36
N LEU A 81 -6.31 -3.21 -8.81
CA LEU A 81 -6.55 -3.27 -7.36
C LEU A 81 -5.47 -4.07 -6.60
N SER A 82 -4.92 -5.09 -7.24
CA SER A 82 -3.82 -5.87 -6.66
C SER A 82 -2.54 -5.03 -6.51
N VAL A 83 -2.25 -4.19 -7.51
CA VAL A 83 -1.13 -3.23 -7.48
C VAL A 83 -1.40 -2.12 -6.46
N PHE A 84 -2.60 -1.54 -6.49
CA PHE A 84 -3.04 -0.51 -5.54
C PHE A 84 -2.80 -0.92 -4.08
N ARG A 85 -3.18 -2.15 -3.70
CA ARG A 85 -2.98 -2.64 -2.32
C ARG A 85 -1.51 -2.63 -1.91
N ARG A 86 -0.62 -3.07 -2.80
CA ARG A 86 0.83 -3.09 -2.55
C ARG A 86 1.35 -1.66 -2.39
N ASP A 87 1.07 -0.81 -3.37
CA ASP A 87 1.62 0.54 -3.42
C ASP A 87 1.12 1.40 -2.25
N VAL A 88 -0.16 1.28 -1.88
CA VAL A 88 -0.68 1.99 -0.70
C VAL A 88 -0.05 1.47 0.59
N THR A 89 0.17 0.16 0.72
CA THR A 89 0.88 -0.41 1.86
C THR A 89 2.30 0.17 1.99
N GLU A 90 3.01 0.36 0.87
CA GLU A 90 4.32 1.01 0.86
C GLU A 90 4.25 2.48 1.28
N VAL A 91 3.28 3.24 0.77
CA VAL A 91 3.06 4.65 1.15
C VAL A 91 2.81 4.77 2.67
N LEU A 92 1.98 3.88 3.22
CA LEU A 92 1.67 3.86 4.65
C LEU A 92 2.90 3.42 5.47
N ARG A 93 3.63 2.38 5.04
CA ARG A 93 4.83 1.86 5.73
C ARG A 93 6.01 2.81 5.72
N GLY A 94 6.13 3.72 4.75
CA GLY A 94 7.19 4.73 4.70
C GLY A 94 7.19 5.74 5.86
N GLY A 95 6.41 5.52 6.93
CA GLY A 95 6.45 6.25 8.21
C GLY A 95 6.90 5.39 9.39
N ALA A 96 7.02 4.08 9.22
CA ALA A 96 7.62 3.19 10.22
C ALA A 96 9.14 3.31 10.08
N ASN A 97 9.71 4.13 10.95
CA ASN A 97 11.14 4.20 11.25
C ASN A 97 11.73 2.78 11.26
N ARG A 98 12.45 2.40 10.19
CA ARG A 98 13.32 1.23 10.22
C ARG A 98 14.33 1.57 11.33
N PRO A 99 14.47 0.79 12.42
CA PRO A 99 15.52 1.09 13.37
C PRO A 99 16.82 1.01 12.57
N ALA A 100 17.47 2.16 12.40
CA ALA A 100 18.84 2.21 11.94
C ALA A 100 19.62 1.40 12.96
N VAL A 101 20.00 0.18 12.58
CA VAL A 101 21.03 -0.56 13.31
C VAL A 101 22.25 0.34 13.22
N ARG A 102 22.50 1.08 14.30
CA ARG A 102 23.73 1.83 14.48
C ARG A 102 24.79 0.77 14.75
N GLU A 103 25.45 0.32 13.69
CA GLU A 103 26.79 -0.25 13.84
C GLU A 103 27.67 0.84 14.45
N ASN A 104 28.02 0.65 15.72
CA ASN A 104 29.23 1.16 16.36
C ASN A 104 29.33 0.51 17.73
N GLU A 105 30.31 -0.38 17.92
CA GLU A 105 31.50 -0.05 18.70
C GLU A 105 32.50 -1.22 18.64
N ALA A 106 33.69 -0.89 18.15
CA ALA A 106 34.90 -1.67 18.33
C ALA A 106 35.30 -1.68 19.81
N ASN A 107 35.73 -2.85 20.33
CA ASN A 107 36.67 -3.07 21.44
C ASN A 107 36.64 -4.58 21.77
N GLY A 108 37.70 -5.39 21.79
CA GLY A 108 39.14 -5.17 21.71
C GLY A 108 39.86 -6.48 21.34
N ALA A 109 41.17 -6.37 21.14
CA ALA A 109 42.09 -7.29 20.46
C ALA A 109 42.12 -8.77 20.87
N PRO A 110 42.53 -9.68 19.97
CA PRO A 110 43.14 -10.96 20.33
C PRO A 110 44.67 -10.84 20.23
N GLY A 111 45.37 -10.90 21.36
CA GLY A 111 46.82 -11.00 21.28
C GLY A 111 47.53 -10.62 22.56
N GLU A 112 47.56 -11.54 23.53
CA GLU A 112 48.75 -11.69 24.34
C GLU A 112 49.08 -13.18 24.46
N ALA A 113 50.32 -13.46 24.10
CA ALA A 113 50.94 -14.76 23.99
C ALA A 113 50.98 -15.45 25.36
N LEU A 114 50.34 -16.60 25.45
CA LEU A 114 50.60 -17.55 26.52
C LEU A 114 51.75 -18.46 26.06
N ASP A 115 52.97 -17.92 26.04
CA ASP A 115 54.18 -18.71 26.04
C ASP A 115 55.31 -17.95 26.75
N MET A 116 56.10 -18.71 27.51
CA MET A 116 57.34 -18.36 28.20
C MET A 116 57.29 -17.90 29.68
N MET A 117 57.69 -18.88 30.52
CA MET A 117 58.44 -18.75 31.79
C MET A 117 57.65 -18.34 33.05
N SER A 118 57.30 -19.33 33.87
CA SER A 118 58.16 -19.72 35.00
C SER A 118 57.75 -21.05 35.64
#